data_AF-A0A9D9CUV0-F1
#
_entry.id   AF-A0A9D9CUV0-F1
#
_cell.length_a   1.000
_cell.length_b   1.000
_cell.length_c   1.000
_cell.angle_alpha   90.00
_cell.angle_beta   90.00
_cell.angle_gamma   90.00
#
_symmetry.space_group_name_H-M   'P 1'
#
loop_
_entity.id
_entity.type
_entity.pdbx_description
1 polymer ?
#
loop_
_entity_poly.entity_id
_entity_poly.type
_entity_poly.pdbx_seq_one_letter_code
_entity_poly.pdbx_strand_id
1 'polypeptide(L)'
;TVNWGDNWRLPTREEFLELARECEWKIASDFGGSGVAGLVGISKKNKNVIFLPFCGYAKATVEAEGTAATYWTSTYGYDGTSAYDAASYHARISNPSRMVQVSNAAQEMGRNVRGVVNK
;
A
#
# COMPACT_ATOMS: atom_id res chain seq x y z
N THR A 1 12.32 10.47 -21.74
CA THR A 1 12.00 9.29 -20.92
C THR A 1 12.17 9.66 -19.46
N VAL A 2 11.14 9.49 -18.63
CA VAL A 2 11.26 9.70 -17.18
C VAL A 2 11.89 8.45 -16.59
N ASN A 3 13.21 8.48 -16.39
CA ASN A 3 13.89 7.46 -15.60
C ASN A 3 13.42 7.62 -14.16
N TRP A 4 13.01 6.53 -13.52
CA TRP A 4 12.50 6.50 -12.13
C TRP A 4 13.58 6.85 -11.07
N GLY A 5 14.73 7.38 -11.51
CA GLY A 5 15.95 7.54 -10.75
C GLY A 5 16.62 6.19 -10.47
N ASP A 6 17.94 6.20 -10.33
CA ASP A 6 18.61 5.09 -9.65
C ASP A 6 18.16 5.13 -8.17
N ASN A 7 17.93 3.96 -7.55
CA ASN A 7 17.53 3.76 -6.14
C ASN A 7 16.03 3.73 -5.77
N TRP A 8 15.14 3.40 -6.72
CA TRP A 8 13.76 3.10 -6.36
C TRP A 8 13.64 1.70 -5.71
N ARG A 9 12.90 1.60 -4.62
CA ARG A 9 12.54 0.33 -4.00
C ARG A 9 11.11 0.32 -3.50
N LEU A 10 10.59 -0.87 -3.21
CA LEU A 10 9.39 -1.01 -2.41
C LEU A 10 9.65 -0.52 -0.97
N PRO A 11 8.67 0.16 -0.35
CA PRO A 11 8.73 0.49 1.08
C PRO A 11 8.74 -0.78 1.90
N THR A 12 9.45 -0.74 3.01
CA THR A 12 9.41 -1.80 4.03
C THR A 12 8.09 -1.77 4.77
N ARG A 13 7.80 -2.86 5.49
CA ARG A 13 6.69 -2.93 6.44
C ARG A 13 6.73 -1.76 7.44
N GLU A 14 7.92 -1.39 7.89
CA GLU A 14 8.11 -0.44 8.99
C GLU A 14 7.86 0.99 8.52
N GLU A 15 8.27 1.32 7.29
CA GLU A 15 7.95 2.60 6.66
C GLU A 15 6.45 2.74 6.39
N PHE A 16 5.78 1.66 5.98
CA PHE A 16 4.32 1.68 5.82
C PHE A 16 3.60 1.83 7.17
N LEU A 17 4.12 1.22 8.24
CA LEU A 17 3.60 1.41 9.60
C LEU A 17 3.86 2.80 10.15
N GLU A 18 4.99 3.42 9.83
CA GLU A 18 5.21 4.83 10.16
C GLU A 18 4.17 5.69 9.45
N LEU A 19 4.01 5.52 8.13
CA LEU A 19 3.04 6.26 7.33
C LEU A 19 1.62 6.12 7.90
N ALA A 20 1.25 4.90 8.30
CA ALA A 20 -0.01 4.60 8.95
C ALA A 20 -0.28 5.43 10.21
N ARG A 21 0.71 5.49 11.10
CA ARG A 21 0.60 6.13 12.43
C ARG A 21 0.77 7.64 12.36
N GLU A 22 1.70 8.08 11.53
CA GLU A 22 2.17 9.47 11.44
C GLU A 22 1.36 10.31 10.44
N CYS A 23 0.37 9.73 9.75
CA CYS A 23 -0.58 10.47 8.93
C CYS A 23 -1.97 10.54 9.56
N GLU A 24 -2.66 11.65 9.29
CA GLU A 24 -4.11 11.75 9.42
C GLU A 24 -4.75 11.31 8.10
N TRP A 25 -5.76 10.45 8.18
CA TRP A 25 -6.38 9.83 7.02
C TRP A 25 -7.78 10.36 6.79
N LYS A 26 -8.08 10.74 5.54
CA LYS A 26 -9.41 11.14 5.08
C LYS A 26 -9.73 10.41 3.77
N ILE A 27 -11.00 10.08 3.57
CA ILE A 27 -11.47 9.57 2.29
C ILE A 27 -11.73 10.75 1.37
N ALA A 28 -11.22 10.68 0.14
CA ALA A 28 -11.60 11.54 -0.96
C ALA A 28 -12.44 10.72 -1.95
N SER A 29 -13.64 11.20 -2.25
CA SER A 29 -14.50 10.60 -3.29
C SER A 29 -14.00 10.88 -4.70
N ASP A 30 -13.28 11.99 -4.87
CA ASP A 30 -12.58 12.37 -6.10
C ASP A 30 -11.34 13.18 -5.71
N PHE A 31 -10.15 12.63 -5.98
CA PHE A 31 -8.91 13.35 -5.74
C PHE A 31 -8.49 14.14 -6.97
N GLY A 32 -8.49 15.48 -6.84
CA GLY A 32 -7.99 16.38 -7.87
C GLY A 32 -8.82 16.42 -9.16
N GLY A 33 -10.09 15.99 -9.14
CA GLY A 33 -10.94 15.95 -10.34
C GLY A 33 -10.64 14.76 -11.26
N SER A 34 -10.00 13.71 -10.74
CA SER A 34 -9.64 12.50 -11.50
C SER A 34 -10.79 11.51 -11.64
N GLY A 35 -11.85 11.66 -10.85
CA GLY A 35 -12.92 10.67 -10.72
C GLY A 35 -12.51 9.43 -9.91
N VAL A 36 -11.33 9.45 -9.27
CA VAL A 36 -10.80 8.32 -8.52
C VAL A 36 -10.96 8.56 -7.02
N ALA A 37 -11.70 7.66 -6.37
CA ALA A 37 -11.81 7.62 -4.92
C ALA A 37 -10.55 7.03 -4.28
N GLY A 38 -10.22 7.49 -3.08
CA GLY A 38 -9.08 6.96 -2.34
C GLY A 38 -8.86 7.62 -1.00
N LEU A 39 -7.67 7.40 -0.44
CA LEU A 39 -7.26 7.94 0.85
C LEU A 39 -6.24 9.04 0.67
N VAL A 40 -6.49 10.13 1.38
CA VAL A 40 -5.56 11.25 1.52
C VAL A 40 -4.91 11.15 2.89
N GLY A 41 -3.60 10.93 2.90
CA GLY A 41 -2.77 10.92 4.10
C GLY A 41 -2.06 12.25 4.24
N ILE A 42 -2.29 12.95 5.36
CA ILE A 42 -1.61 14.21 5.69
C ILE A 42 -0.62 13.93 6.82
N SER A 43 0.67 14.13 6.56
CA SER A 43 1.72 13.92 7.56
C SER A 43 1.55 14.85 8.76
N LYS A 44 1.57 14.29 9.96
CA LYS A 44 1.55 15.05 11.22
C LYS A 44 2.84 15.86 11.42
N LYS A 45 3.96 15.39 10.88
CA LYS A 45 5.31 15.98 11.07
C LYS A 45 5.59 17.15 10.13
N ASN A 46 5.33 17.00 8.84
CA ASN A 46 5.73 17.97 7.81
C ASN A 46 4.58 18.45 6.92
N LYS A 47 3.35 18.01 7.19
CA LYS A 47 2.14 18.38 6.43
C LYS A 47 2.16 18.00 4.94
N ASN A 48 3.14 17.19 4.51
CA ASN A 48 3.13 16.62 3.17
C ASN A 48 1.91 15.72 2.99
N VAL A 49 1.35 15.76 1.77
CA VAL A 49 0.12 15.05 1.42
C VAL A 49 0.46 13.92 0.46
N ILE A 50 -0.15 12.76 0.71
CA ILE A 50 -0.12 11.64 -0.20
C ILE A 50 -1.54 11.22 -0.56
N PHE A 51 -1.73 10.76 -1.79
CA PHE A 51 -2.95 10.11 -2.23
C PHE A 51 -2.70 8.62 -2.48
N LEU A 52 -3.67 7.79 -2.10
CA LEU A 52 -3.67 6.34 -2.26
C LEU A 52 -5.02 5.90 -2.83
N PRO A 53 -5.11 5.63 -4.14
CA PRO A 53 -6.39 5.29 -4.77
C PRO A 53 -6.93 3.94 -4.29
N PHE A 54 -8.25 3.79 -4.32
CA PHE A 54 -8.94 2.54 -4.06
C PHE A 54 -8.94 1.61 -5.27
N CYS A 55 -7.76 1.13 -5.68
CA CYS A 55 -7.61 0.28 -6.86
C CYS A 55 -7.78 -1.23 -6.58
N GLY A 56 -8.07 -1.63 -5.34
CA GLY A 56 -8.24 -3.04 -5.00
C GLY A 56 -6.95 -3.86 -5.09
N TYR A 57 -7.09 -5.14 -5.45
CA TYR A 57 -6.02 -6.08 -5.79
C TYR A 57 -6.50 -7.04 -6.89
N ALA A 58 -5.57 -7.61 -7.65
CA ALA A 58 -5.83 -8.57 -8.71
C ALA A 58 -5.60 -10.00 -8.23
N LYS A 59 -6.49 -10.91 -8.63
CA LYS A 59 -6.28 -12.35 -8.59
C LYS A 59 -6.59 -12.91 -9.98
N ALA A 60 -7.71 -13.63 -10.14
CA ALA A 60 -8.28 -13.93 -11.45
C ALA A 60 -9.04 -12.72 -12.03
N THR A 61 -9.59 -11.89 -11.15
CA THR A 61 -10.28 -10.63 -11.44
C THR A 61 -9.77 -9.54 -10.49
N VAL A 62 -10.17 -8.29 -10.74
CA VAL A 62 -9.94 -7.20 -9.79
C VAL A 62 -10.97 -7.31 -8.66
N GLU A 63 -10.50 -7.30 -7.42
CA GLU A 63 -11.30 -7.35 -6.21
C GLU A 63 -11.12 -6.08 -5.38
N ALA A 64 -12.18 -5.68 -4.68
CA ALA A 64 -12.20 -4.50 -3.79
C ALA A 64 -11.81 -3.17 -4.48
N GLU A 65 -12.00 -3.08 -5.80
CA GLU A 65 -11.97 -1.82 -6.53
C GLU A 65 -12.98 -0.84 -5.93
N GLY A 66 -12.62 0.44 -5.85
CA GLY A 66 -13.42 1.50 -5.24
C GLY A 66 -13.50 1.45 -3.72
N THR A 67 -13.01 0.39 -3.06
CA THR A 67 -13.19 0.19 -1.61
C THR A 67 -11.90 -0.09 -0.81
N ALA A 68 -10.82 -0.51 -1.48
CA ALA A 68 -9.55 -0.82 -0.80
C ALA A 68 -8.35 -0.25 -1.55
N ALA A 69 -7.42 0.34 -0.77
CA ALA A 69 -6.10 0.71 -1.25
C ALA A 69 -5.12 -0.35 -0.75
N THR A 70 -4.64 -1.22 -1.64
CA THR A 70 -3.73 -2.31 -1.28
C THR A 70 -2.35 -2.17 -1.93
N TYR A 71 -1.28 -2.32 -1.14
CA TYR A 71 0.09 -2.11 -1.60
C TYR A 71 1.05 -3.21 -1.16
N TRP A 72 2.00 -3.55 -2.02
CA TRP A 72 3.13 -4.39 -1.67
C TRP A 72 4.16 -3.66 -0.80
N THR A 73 4.76 -4.41 0.12
CA THR A 73 5.96 -3.99 0.86
C THR A 73 7.13 -4.91 0.50
N SER A 74 8.38 -4.45 0.67
CA SER A 74 9.58 -5.26 0.45
C SER A 74 9.87 -6.28 1.56
N THR A 75 9.13 -6.22 2.67
CA THR A 75 9.31 -7.13 3.80
C THR A 75 8.55 -8.42 3.55
N TYR A 76 9.26 -9.55 3.64
CA TYR A 76 8.67 -10.87 3.60
C TYR A 76 8.09 -11.24 4.97
N GLY A 77 6.91 -11.85 4.97
CA GLY A 77 6.38 -12.55 6.13
C GLY A 77 6.92 -13.98 6.11
N TYR A 78 7.28 -14.51 7.27
CA TYR A 78 7.50 -15.94 7.46
C TYR A 78 6.73 -16.33 8.70
N ASP A 79 5.64 -17.06 8.55
CA ASP A 79 4.81 -17.50 9.68
C ASP A 79 5.25 -18.86 10.25
N GLY A 80 6.28 -19.48 9.65
CA GLY A 80 6.83 -20.77 10.09
C GLY A 80 5.94 -21.98 9.81
N THR A 81 4.81 -21.82 9.13
CA THR A 81 3.79 -22.89 8.99
C THR A 81 3.55 -23.39 7.57
N SER A 82 3.99 -22.70 6.52
CA SER A 82 3.91 -23.25 5.16
C SER A 82 5.14 -22.91 4.30
N ALA A 83 5.84 -23.95 3.84
CA ALA A 83 6.93 -23.86 2.86
C ALA A 83 6.45 -23.51 1.43
N TYR A 84 5.14 -23.26 1.24
CA TYR A 84 4.50 -23.05 -0.06
C TYR A 84 3.69 -21.74 -0.19
N ASP A 85 3.56 -20.95 0.87
CA ASP A 85 2.97 -19.61 0.76
C ASP A 85 4.06 -18.58 0.98
N ALA A 86 4.46 -17.85 -0.06
CA ALA A 86 5.36 -16.71 0.10
C ALA A 86 4.63 -15.60 0.86
N ALA A 87 4.56 -15.71 2.20
CA ALA A 87 3.90 -14.73 3.02
C ALA A 87 4.51 -13.34 2.76
N SER A 88 3.63 -12.40 2.43
CA SER A 88 4.03 -11.09 1.96
C SER A 88 3.19 -10.04 2.67
N TYR A 89 3.88 -9.05 3.25
CA TYR A 89 3.21 -7.95 3.93
C TYR A 89 2.60 -7.01 2.89
N HIS A 90 1.37 -6.61 3.18
CA HIS A 90 0.66 -5.63 2.41
C HIS A 90 -0.10 -4.66 3.31
N ALA A 91 -0.32 -3.46 2.82
CA ALA A 91 -1.12 -2.47 3.53
C ALA A 91 -2.55 -2.41 3.01
N ARG A 92 -3.59 -2.39 3.87
CA ARG A 92 -4.98 -2.04 3.54
C ARG A 92 -5.39 -0.82 4.36
N ILE A 93 -5.43 0.34 3.71
CA ILE A 93 -5.53 1.63 4.41
C ILE A 93 -6.99 2.01 4.72
N SER A 94 -7.97 1.32 4.11
CA SER A 94 -9.40 1.49 4.42
C SER A 94 -9.79 1.10 5.86
N ASN A 95 -8.88 0.48 6.62
CA ASN A 95 -9.06 0.20 8.05
C ASN A 95 -7.76 0.55 8.81
N PRO A 96 -7.61 1.81 9.28
CA PRO A 96 -6.39 2.32 9.92
C PRO A 96 -5.87 1.46 11.08
N SER A 97 -6.79 0.86 11.83
CA SER A 97 -6.48 0.03 13.00
C SER A 97 -5.86 -1.33 12.66
N ARG A 98 -5.93 -1.77 11.41
CA ARG A 98 -5.36 -3.05 10.92
C ARG A 98 -4.59 -2.87 9.62
N MET A 99 -3.86 -1.75 9.51
CA MET A 99 -3.30 -1.28 8.24
C MET A 99 -2.34 -2.21 7.57
N VAL A 100 -1.55 -3.01 8.29
CA VAL A 100 -0.58 -3.92 7.69
C VAL A 100 -0.93 -5.35 8.08
N GLN A 101 -1.08 -6.19 7.06
CA GLN A 101 -1.51 -7.57 7.21
C GLN A 101 -0.46 -8.49 6.56
N VAL A 102 -0.22 -9.62 7.21
CA VAL A 102 0.41 -10.78 6.56
C VAL A 102 -0.70 -11.52 5.86
N SER A 103 -0.51 -11.84 4.58
CA SER A 103 -1.32 -12.85 3.91
C SER A 103 -0.39 -13.94 3.41
N ASN A 104 -0.89 -15.18 3.45
CA ASN A 104 -0.37 -16.33 2.70
C ASN A 104 -0.67 -16.15 1.20
N ALA A 105 -0.39 -14.95 0.70
CA ALA A 105 -0.54 -14.62 -0.68
C ALA A 105 0.58 -15.34 -1.41
N ALA A 106 0.27 -16.45 -2.04
CA ALA A 106 1.00 -16.84 -3.22
C ALA A 106 1.29 -15.57 -4.06
N GLN A 107 2.50 -15.47 -4.61
CA GLN A 107 2.96 -14.32 -5.40
C GLN A 107 2.04 -13.97 -6.59
N GLU A 108 1.03 -14.81 -6.86
CA GLU A 108 -0.01 -14.67 -7.86
C GLU A 108 -1.04 -13.54 -7.60
N MET A 109 -1.14 -12.99 -6.39
CA MET A 109 -2.05 -11.84 -6.16
C MET A 109 -1.39 -10.52 -6.56
N GLY A 110 -1.89 -9.85 -7.60
CA GLY A 110 -1.43 -8.52 -7.98
C GLY A 110 -1.85 -7.45 -6.96
N ARG A 111 -0.91 -6.65 -6.47
CA ARG A 111 -1.21 -5.48 -5.62
C ARG A 111 -0.51 -4.25 -6.18
N ASN A 112 -0.97 -3.08 -5.77
CA ASN A 112 -0.38 -1.83 -6.22
C ASN A 112 1.05 -1.69 -5.68
N VAL A 113 1.86 -1.02 -6.47
CA VAL A 113 3.26 -0.76 -6.17
C VAL A 113 3.45 0.73 -6.04
N ARG A 114 3.90 1.16 -4.87
CA ARG A 114 4.31 2.55 -4.62
C ARG A 114 5.71 2.49 -4.07
N GLY A 115 6.70 2.94 -4.82
CA GLY A 115 8.04 2.93 -4.26
C GLY A 115 8.49 4.24 -3.70
N VAL A 116 9.64 4.11 -3.07
CA VAL A 116 10.33 5.11 -2.30
C VAL A 116 11.75 5.21 -2.84
N VAL A 117 12.34 6.39 -2.68
CA VAL A 117 13.72 6.65 -3.07
C VAL A 117 14.58 6.57 -1.81
N ASN A 118 15.76 5.95 -1.90
CA ASN A 118 16.73 6.01 -0.80
C ASN A 118 17.15 7.46 -0.54
N LYS A 119 17.20 7.86 0.73
CA LYS A 119 17.71 9.17 1.15
C LYS A 119 19.23 9.18 1.17
#